data_AF-A0A927CI17-F1
#
_entry.id   AF-A0A927CI17-F1
#
_cell.length_a   1.000
_cell.length_b   1.000
_cell.length_c   1.000
_cell.angle_alpha   90.00
_cell.angle_beta   90.00
_cell.angle_gamma   90.00
#
_symmetry.space_group_name_H-M   'P 1'
#
loop_
_entity.id
_entity.type
_entity.pdbx_description
1 polymer ?
#
loop_
_entity_poly.entity_id
_entity_poly.type
_entity_poly.pdbx_seq_one_letter_code
_entity_poly.pdbx_strand_id
1 'polypeptide(L)'
;MAIFSVIAFSALAIAIVTFLLAVIGRPRFYWISAISIYVFSFMAGFSIGQLTVGLTFIPLALAIGFSSGRINRRAHTYWFAGVGALIGIVAVVFVDDYWTFWPFWLFSW
;
A
#
# COMPACT_ATOMS: atom_id res chain seq x y z
N MET A 1 -18.99 3.25 14.09
CA MET A 1 -17.78 3.78 14.75
C MET A 1 -16.80 2.65 15.12
N ALA A 2 -17.10 1.76 16.08
CA ALA A 2 -16.14 0.73 16.53
C ALA A 2 -15.75 -0.31 15.45
N ILE A 3 -16.70 -0.77 14.63
CA ILE A 3 -16.45 -1.77 13.58
C ILE A 3 -15.42 -1.27 12.55
N PHE A 4 -15.50 -0.02 12.13
CA PHE A 4 -14.55 0.53 11.15
C PHE A 4 -13.14 0.65 11.73
N SER A 5 -13.01 1.05 13.00
CA SER A 5 -11.72 1.05 13.69
C SER A 5 -11.13 -0.36 13.78
N VAL A 6 -11.94 -1.37 14.12
CA VAL A 6 -11.50 -2.77 14.18
C VAL A 6 -10.98 -3.24 12.82
N ILE A 7 -11.70 -2.95 11.73
CA ILE A 7 -11.29 -3.34 10.38
C ILE A 7 -10.00 -2.60 9.99
N ALA A 8 -9.88 -1.30 10.27
CA ALA A 8 -8.70 -0.51 9.97
C ALA A 8 -7.45 -1.06 10.69
N PHE A 9 -7.51 -1.24 12.01
CA PHE A 9 -6.38 -1.77 12.77
C PHE A 9 -6.04 -3.22 12.40
N SER A 10 -7.05 -4.04 12.08
CA SER A 10 -6.81 -5.40 11.58
C SER A 10 -6.12 -5.37 10.21
N ALA A 11 -6.56 -4.50 9.30
CA ALA A 11 -5.93 -4.32 8.00
C ALA A 11 -4.48 -3.84 8.13
N LEU A 12 -4.20 -2.90 9.04
CA LEU A 12 -2.84 -2.46 9.34
C LEU A 12 -1.97 -3.61 9.89
N ALA A 13 -2.49 -4.37 10.86
CA ALA A 13 -1.77 -5.52 11.42
C ALA A 13 -1.46 -6.57 10.35
N ILE A 14 -2.44 -6.91 9.51
CA ILE A 14 -2.25 -7.83 8.39
C ILE A 14 -1.22 -7.27 7.41
N ALA A 15 -1.28 -5.98 7.08
CA ALA A 15 -0.33 -5.35 6.18
C ALA A 15 1.12 -5.46 6.69
N ILE A 16 1.34 -5.19 7.98
CA ILE A 16 2.67 -5.29 8.61
C ILE A 16 3.16 -6.74 8.62
N VAL A 17 2.35 -7.67 9.12
CA VAL A 17 2.75 -9.09 9.22
C VAL A 17 3.07 -9.67 7.84
N THR A 18 2.23 -9.39 6.85
CA THR A 18 2.43 -9.90 5.48
C THR A 18 3.61 -9.23 4.79
N PHE A 19 3.87 -7.94 5.04
CA PHE A 19 5.07 -7.28 4.57
C PHE A 19 6.34 -7.93 5.12
N LEU A 20 6.39 -8.19 6.43
CA LEU A 20 7.52 -8.87 7.06
C LEU A 20 7.75 -10.27 6.48
N LEU A 21 6.68 -11.06 6.32
CA LEU A 21 6.76 -12.37 5.67
C LEU A 21 7.26 -12.28 4.21
N ALA A 22 6.87 -11.23 3.49
CA ALA A 22 7.33 -10.98 2.13
C ALA A 22 8.83 -10.68 2.08
N VAL A 23 9.33 -9.87 3.01
CA VAL A 23 10.75 -9.53 3.13
C VAL A 23 11.61 -10.75 3.53
N ILE A 24 11.08 -11.65 4.37
CA ILE A 24 11.77 -12.88 4.80
C ILE A 24 11.94 -13.91 3.66
N GLY A 25 11.29 -13.70 2.51
CA GLY A 25 11.49 -14.51 1.31
C GLY A 25 10.24 -15.19 0.78
N ARG A 26 9.04 -14.78 1.23
CA ARG A 26 7.77 -15.26 0.67
C ARG A 26 7.09 -14.16 -0.15
N PRO A 27 7.54 -13.89 -1.39
CA PRO A 27 7.15 -12.69 -2.15
C PRO A 27 5.65 -12.61 -2.48
N ARG A 28 4.91 -13.73 -2.42
CA ARG A 28 3.46 -13.75 -2.58
C ARG A 28 2.73 -12.86 -1.56
N PHE A 29 3.31 -12.65 -0.38
CA PHE A 29 2.70 -11.81 0.65
C PHE A 29 2.80 -10.30 0.34
N TYR A 30 3.60 -9.87 -0.64
CA TYR A 30 3.59 -8.47 -1.08
C TYR A 30 2.22 -8.04 -1.63
N TRP A 31 1.50 -8.94 -2.32
CA TRP A 31 0.14 -8.67 -2.79
C TRP A 31 -0.84 -8.44 -1.64
N ILE A 32 -0.78 -9.30 -0.61
CA ILE A 32 -1.66 -9.20 0.55
C ILE A 32 -1.34 -7.92 1.32
N SER A 33 -0.06 -7.60 1.50
CA SER A 33 0.39 -6.37 2.14
C SER A 33 -0.12 -5.12 1.41
N ALA A 34 0.01 -5.08 0.08
CA ALA A 34 -0.46 -3.96 -0.73
C ALA A 34 -1.99 -3.75 -0.61
N ILE A 35 -2.77 -4.82 -0.67
CA ILE A 35 -4.23 -4.75 -0.53
C ILE A 35 -4.61 -4.30 0.88
N SER A 36 -4.00 -4.88 1.91
CA SER A 36 -4.34 -4.57 3.30
C SER A 36 -4.00 -3.13 3.68
N ILE A 37 -2.85 -2.60 3.23
CA ILE A 37 -2.48 -1.21 3.51
C ILE A 37 -3.30 -0.22 2.67
N TYR A 38 -3.75 -0.62 1.48
CA TYR A 38 -4.72 0.14 0.70
C TYR A 38 -6.05 0.24 1.46
N VAL A 39 -6.59 -0.89 1.94
CA VAL A 39 -7.82 -0.89 2.77
C VAL A 39 -7.66 -0.02 4.02
N PHE A 40 -6.56 -0.16 4.76
CA PHE A 40 -6.27 0.69 5.92
C PHE A 40 -6.31 2.17 5.54
N SER A 41 -5.68 2.52 4.42
CA SER A 41 -5.62 3.88 3.92
C SER A 41 -7.00 4.50 3.67
N PHE A 42 -7.95 3.75 3.10
CA PHE A 42 -9.33 4.27 2.96
C PHE A 42 -10.00 4.56 4.30
N MET A 43 -9.63 3.80 5.34
CA MET A 43 -10.28 3.88 6.64
C MET A 43 -9.60 4.86 7.60
N ALA A 44 -8.34 5.22 7.35
CA ALA A 44 -7.54 6.09 8.21
C ALA A 44 -7.88 7.59 8.10
N GLY A 45 -8.81 7.96 7.22
CA GLY A 45 -9.21 9.36 6.97
C GLY A 45 -8.28 10.07 5.98
N PHE A 46 -8.63 11.28 5.58
CA PHE A 46 -8.01 11.97 4.42
C PHE A 46 -6.47 12.04 4.46
N SER A 47 -5.90 12.71 5.48
CA SER A 47 -4.45 12.96 5.50
C SER A 47 -3.60 11.71 5.78
N ILE A 48 -4.02 10.86 6.72
CA ILE A 48 -3.30 9.61 7.04
C ILE A 48 -3.50 8.59 5.92
N GLY A 49 -4.69 8.54 5.33
CA GLY A 49 -5.01 7.74 4.18
C GLY A 49 -4.10 8.10 3.01
N GLN A 50 -4.05 9.35 2.58
CA GLN A 50 -3.21 9.75 1.44
C GLN A 50 -1.74 9.29 1.59
N LEU A 51 -1.13 9.50 2.75
CA LEU A 51 0.23 9.02 3.04
C LEU A 51 0.35 7.49 2.94
N THR A 52 -0.64 6.77 3.44
CA THR A 52 -0.64 5.30 3.41
C THR A 52 -1.00 4.71 2.06
N VAL A 53 -1.82 5.38 1.23
CA VAL A 53 -1.95 5.09 -0.21
C VAL A 53 -0.58 5.21 -0.86
N GLY A 54 0.17 6.28 -0.61
CA GLY A 54 1.52 6.44 -1.14
C GLY A 54 2.43 5.25 -0.81
N LEU A 55 2.34 4.74 0.42
CA LEU A 55 3.09 3.56 0.85
C LEU A 55 2.65 2.26 0.17
N THR A 56 1.40 2.13 -0.30
CA THR A 56 0.93 0.92 -1.02
C THR A 56 1.73 0.63 -2.29
N PHE A 57 2.26 1.67 -2.94
CA PHE A 57 3.00 1.52 -4.20
C PHE A 57 4.31 0.76 -4.03
N ILE A 58 4.91 0.74 -2.83
CA ILE A 58 6.13 -0.02 -2.54
C ILE A 58 5.88 -1.54 -2.59
N PRO A 59 5.00 -2.14 -1.74
CA PRO A 59 4.68 -3.55 -1.83
C PRO A 59 4.02 -3.90 -3.16
N LEU A 60 3.27 -3.00 -3.79
CA LEU A 60 2.67 -3.25 -5.10
C LEU A 60 3.75 -3.39 -6.20
N ALA A 61 4.71 -2.48 -6.27
CA ALA A 61 5.81 -2.55 -7.24
C ALA A 61 6.65 -3.82 -7.02
N LEU A 62 6.92 -4.18 -5.76
CA LEU A 62 7.60 -5.42 -5.41
C LEU A 62 6.79 -6.65 -5.81
N ALA A 63 5.49 -6.67 -5.54
CA ALA A 63 4.58 -7.75 -5.92
C ALA A 63 4.59 -7.98 -7.43
N ILE A 64 4.50 -6.90 -8.22
CA ILE A 64 4.56 -6.94 -9.69
C ILE A 64 5.92 -7.45 -10.17
N GLY A 65 7.01 -6.92 -9.60
CA GLY A 65 8.37 -7.31 -9.99
C GLY A 65 8.66 -8.78 -9.71
N PHE A 66 8.20 -9.32 -8.58
CA PHE A 66 8.35 -10.72 -8.23
C PHE A 66 7.42 -11.65 -9.02
N SER A 67 6.16 -11.26 -9.23
CA SER A 67 5.21 -12.04 -10.04
C SER A 67 5.57 -12.10 -11.52
N SER A 68 6.22 -11.05 -12.04
CA SER A 68 6.74 -11.01 -13.41
C SER A 68 8.10 -11.72 -13.57
N GLY A 69 8.66 -12.31 -12.51
CA GLY A 69 9.97 -12.97 -12.54
C GLY A 69 11.16 -12.03 -12.84
N ARG A 70 10.97 -10.71 -12.71
CA ARG A 70 12.01 -9.70 -13.00
C ARG A 70 12.95 -9.47 -11.82
N ILE A 71 12.54 -9.83 -10.60
CA ILE A 71 13.36 -9.70 -9.39
C ILE A 71 14.12 -11.01 -9.11
N ASN A 72 15.34 -11.11 -9.66
CA ASN A 72 16.23 -12.26 -9.45
C ASN A 72 17.45 -11.91 -8.57
N ARG A 73 17.70 -10.62 -8.31
CA ARG A 73 18.83 -10.13 -7.51
C ARG A 73 18.33 -9.13 -6.48
N ARG A 74 19.03 -9.04 -5.33
CA ARG A 74 18.76 -8.05 -4.27
C ARG A 74 18.75 -6.61 -4.82
N ALA A 75 19.62 -6.31 -5.79
CA ALA A 75 19.65 -5.01 -6.48
C ALA A 75 18.32 -4.68 -7.17
N HIS A 76 17.66 -5.64 -7.81
CA HIS A 76 16.36 -5.41 -8.45
C HIS A 76 15.28 -5.12 -7.40
N THR A 77 15.34 -5.77 -6.24
CA THR A 77 14.43 -5.48 -5.12
C THR A 77 14.52 -4.02 -4.70
N TYR A 78 15.74 -3.49 -4.50
CA TYR A 78 15.93 -2.08 -4.15
C TYR A 78 15.46 -1.13 -5.26
N TRP A 79 15.69 -1.48 -6.54
CA TRP A 79 15.18 -0.70 -7.66
C TRP A 79 13.65 -0.66 -7.70
N PHE A 80 12.97 -1.79 -7.59
CA PHE A 80 11.51 -1.84 -7.59
C PHE A 80 10.90 -1.16 -6.36
N ALA A 81 11.53 -1.30 -5.19
CA ALA A 81 11.12 -0.57 -3.98
C ALA A 81 11.29 0.95 -4.16
N GLY A 82 12.41 1.39 -4.74
CA GLY A 82 12.66 2.80 -5.04
C GLY A 82 11.68 3.38 -6.06
N VAL A 83 11.36 2.63 -7.12
CA VAL A 83 10.34 3.01 -8.10
C VAL A 83 8.96 3.11 -7.43
N GLY A 84 8.59 2.13 -6.61
CA GLY A 84 7.34 2.17 -5.84
C GLY A 84 7.26 3.37 -4.89
N ALA A 85 8.36 3.68 -4.19
CA ALA A 85 8.43 4.84 -3.31
C ALA A 85 8.33 6.16 -4.09
N LEU A 86 8.98 6.26 -5.25
CA LEU A 86 8.93 7.46 -6.09
C LEU A 86 7.53 7.68 -6.66
N ILE A 87 6.87 6.62 -7.14
CA ILE A 87 5.46 6.67 -7.55
C ILE A 87 4.58 7.08 -6.37
N GLY A 88 4.83 6.52 -5.18
CA GLY A 88 4.10 6.87 -3.96
C GLY A 88 4.24 8.34 -3.57
N ILE A 89 5.45 8.91 -3.65
CA ILE A 89 5.70 10.34 -3.41
C ILE A 89 4.97 11.19 -4.45
N VAL A 90 5.08 10.84 -5.73
CA VAL A 90 4.37 11.56 -6.80
C VAL A 90 2.85 11.50 -6.57
N ALA A 91 2.33 10.34 -6.17
CA ALA A 91 0.93 10.18 -5.83
C ALA A 91 0.52 11.10 -4.67
N VAL A 92 1.28 11.10 -3.56
CA VAL A 92 0.97 11.95 -2.40
C VAL A 92 1.08 13.45 -2.70
N VAL A 93 2.06 13.87 -3.49
CA VAL A 93 2.31 15.30 -3.74
C VAL A 93 1.37 15.88 -4.80
N PHE A 94 1.06 15.11 -5.84
CA PHE A 94 0.32 15.62 -7.00
C PHE A 94 -1.13 15.13 -7.09
N VAL A 95 -1.47 14.00 -6.46
CA VAL A 95 -2.85 13.50 -6.45
C VAL A 95 -3.54 14.08 -5.25
N ASP A 96 -4.32 15.12 -5.51
CA ASP A 96 -5.20 15.75 -4.55
C ASP A 96 -6.11 14.70 -3.89
N ASP A 97 -6.41 14.89 -2.60
CA ASP A 97 -7.27 14.03 -1.77
C ASP A 97 -8.62 13.79 -2.48
N TYR A 98 -9.07 14.80 -3.22
CA TYR A 98 -10.27 14.74 -4.03
C TYR A 98 -10.26 13.57 -5.03
N TRP A 99 -9.14 13.37 -5.75
CA TRP A 99 -9.01 12.34 -6.77
C TRP A 99 -8.64 10.97 -6.18
N THR A 100 -7.87 10.96 -5.09
CA THR A 100 -7.44 9.72 -4.42
C THR A 100 -8.63 8.93 -3.84
N PHE A 101 -9.67 9.64 -3.37
CA PHE A 101 -10.83 9.03 -2.72
C PHE A 101 -12.13 9.11 -3.55
N TRP A 102 -12.06 9.46 -4.84
CA TRP A 102 -13.23 9.46 -5.73
C TRP A 102 -13.66 8.02 -6.06
N PRO A 103 -14.96 7.62 -5.96
CA PRO A 103 -16.15 8.42 -5.71
C PRO A 103 -16.64 8.37 -4.24
N PHE A 104 -15.84 7.87 -3.30
CA PHE A 104 -16.25 7.63 -1.91
C PHE A 104 -16.59 8.90 -1.12
N TRP A 105 -16.20 10.08 -1.61
CA TRP A 105 -16.73 11.38 -1.17
C TRP A 105 -18.27 11.45 -1.18
N LEU A 106 -18.95 10.71 -2.06
CA LEU A 106 -20.41 10.64 -2.09
C LEU A 106 -21.04 10.07 -0.80
N PHE A 107 -20.26 9.43 0.07
CA PHE A 107 -20.71 8.88 1.34
C PHE A 107 -20.21 9.68 2.55
N SER A 108 -19.57 10.83 2.34
CA SER A 108 -18.94 11.64 3.40
C SER A 108 -19.85 12.75 3.98
N TRP A 109 -21.17 12.64 3.80
CA TRP A 109 -22.18 13.56 4.35
C TRP A 109 -22.34 13.44 5.86
#